data_AF-A0A2S7K4R0-F1
#
_entry.id   AF-A0A2S7K4R0-F1
#
_cell.length_a   1.000
_cell.length_b   1.000
_cell.length_c   1.000
_cell.angle_alpha   90.00
_cell.angle_beta   90.00
_cell.angle_gamma   90.00
#
_symmetry.space_group_name_H-M   'P 1'
#
loop_
_entity.id
_entity.type
_entity.pdbx_description
1 polymer ?
#
loop_
_entity_poly.entity_id
_entity_poly.type
_entity_poly.pdbx_seq_one_letter_code
_entity_poly.pdbx_strand_id
1 'polypeptide(L)'
;MKNVNLSSGFQWAIILLAFQILLALGAYVTACLIYGYEPFNFVSGLKWIAHHPVFPKVIIVLPVIGFLFGAFGGLIEAKAPSALKNATAQTKSRIAWIFIILLIAAFVLLGLPGVVYVLRS
;
A
#
# COMPACT_ATOMS: atom_id res chain seq x y z
N MET A 1 -16.63 -13.02 -22.57
CA MET A 1 -15.76 -12.62 -21.44
C MET A 1 -16.46 -11.57 -20.56
N LYS A 2 -17.58 -11.91 -19.90
CA LYS A 2 -18.42 -10.94 -19.15
C LYS A 2 -17.96 -10.65 -17.71
N ASN A 3 -16.87 -11.28 -17.25
CA ASN A 3 -16.50 -11.29 -15.83
C ASN A 3 -15.19 -10.55 -15.51
N VAL A 4 -14.57 -9.88 -16.50
CA VAL A 4 -13.35 -9.08 -16.28
C VAL A 4 -13.72 -7.61 -16.37
N ASN A 5 -13.55 -6.86 -15.28
CA ASN A 5 -13.85 -5.43 -15.21
C ASN A 5 -12.56 -4.62 -15.13
N LEU A 6 -12.01 -4.28 -16.30
CA LEU A 6 -10.76 -3.53 -16.40
C LEU A 6 -10.85 -2.15 -15.71
N SER A 7 -12.01 -1.49 -15.77
CA SER A 7 -12.23 -0.19 -15.11
C SER A 7 -12.06 -0.31 -13.59
N SER A 8 -12.64 -1.34 -12.98
CA SER A 8 -12.45 -1.62 -11.55
C SER A 8 -11.00 -1.97 -11.22
N GLY A 9 -10.33 -2.73 -12.10
CA GLY A 9 -8.88 -2.99 -11.99
C GLY A 9 -8.06 -1.70 -11.91
N PHE A 10 -8.25 -0.77 -12.85
CA PHE A 10 -7.54 0.50 -12.84
C PHE A 10 -7.84 1.34 -11.60
N GLN A 11 -9.08 1.37 -11.14
CA GLN A 11 -9.45 2.09 -9.90
C GLN A 11 -8.69 1.54 -8.68
N TRP A 12 -8.68 0.22 -8.49
CA TRP A 12 -7.94 -0.41 -7.39
C TRP A 12 -6.43 -0.23 -7.50
N ALA A 13 -5.88 -0.30 -8.71
CA ALA A 13 -4.46 -0.02 -8.94
C ALA A 13 -4.07 1.40 -8.52
N ILE A 14 -4.87 2.40 -8.91
CA ILE A 14 -4.66 3.81 -8.56
C ILE A 14 -4.79 4.02 -7.05
N ILE A 15 -5.81 3.42 -6.42
CA ILE A 15 -6.01 3.53 -4.96
C ILE A 15 -4.80 2.95 -4.21
N LEU A 16 -4.33 1.76 -4.58
CA LEU A 16 -3.16 1.17 -3.95
C LEU A 16 -1.88 1.96 -4.23
N LEU A 17 -1.72 2.53 -5.42
CA LEU A 17 -0.60 3.40 -5.74
C LEU A 17 -0.60 4.65 -4.86
N ALA A 18 -1.75 5.32 -4.74
CA ALA A 18 -1.90 6.51 -3.91
C ALA A 18 -1.64 6.19 -2.43
N PHE A 19 -2.19 5.07 -1.93
CA PHE A 19 -1.98 4.63 -0.55
C PHE A 19 -0.50 4.35 -0.26
N GLN A 20 0.20 3.74 -1.21
CA GLN A 20 1.63 3.49 -1.11
C GLN A 20 2.45 4.77 -1.01
N ILE A 21 2.17 5.76 -1.86
CA ILE A 21 2.85 7.05 -1.83
C ILE A 21 2.59 7.77 -0.50
N LEU A 22 1.34 7.75 -0.02
CA LEU A 22 0.98 8.38 1.26
C LEU A 22 1.66 7.73 2.45
N LEU A 23 1.67 6.39 2.51
CA LEU A 23 2.42 5.69 3.53
C LEU A 23 3.90 6.07 3.44
N ALA A 24 4.46 6.23 2.23
CA ALA A 24 5.89 6.45 1.98
C ALA A 24 6.34 7.75 2.63
N LEU A 25 5.59 8.79 2.29
CA LEU A 25 5.77 10.12 2.82
C LEU A 25 5.52 10.14 4.33
N GLY A 26 4.52 9.40 4.81
CA GLY A 26 4.27 9.20 6.24
C GLY A 26 5.47 8.63 6.97
N ALA A 27 6.07 7.54 6.47
CA ALA A 27 7.25 6.93 7.07
C ALA A 27 8.47 7.84 7.04
N TYR A 28 8.68 8.56 5.93
CA TYR A 28 9.72 9.58 5.84
C TYR A 28 9.54 10.63 6.93
N VAL A 29 8.34 11.22 7.07
CA VAL A 29 8.03 12.25 8.07
C VAL A 29 8.19 11.71 9.49
N THR A 30 7.67 10.51 9.78
CA THR A 30 7.79 9.91 11.11
C THR A 30 9.25 9.66 11.49
N ALA A 31 10.06 9.09 10.60
CA ALA A 31 11.48 8.85 10.87
C ALA A 31 12.25 10.18 11.05
N CYS A 32 11.96 11.14 10.19
CA CYS A 32 12.44 12.51 10.29
C CYS A 32 12.19 13.15 11.67
N LEU A 33 10.97 13.02 12.19
CA LEU A 33 10.59 13.51 13.54
C LEU A 33 11.30 12.74 14.66
N ILE A 34 11.41 11.42 14.55
CA ILE A 34 12.04 10.57 15.57
C ILE A 34 13.55 10.85 15.69
N TYR A 35 14.21 11.08 14.55
CA TYR A 35 15.67 11.23 14.50
C TYR A 35 16.15 12.69 14.39
N GLY A 36 15.25 13.66 14.33
CA GLY A 36 15.57 15.09 14.36
C GLY A 36 16.24 15.64 13.09
N TYR A 37 15.93 15.09 11.91
CA TYR A 37 16.56 15.49 10.64
C TYR A 37 15.84 16.66 9.96
N GLU A 38 16.26 17.90 10.18
CA GLU A 38 15.74 19.05 9.42
C GLU A 38 16.61 19.38 8.17
N PRO A 39 16.03 19.85 7.04
CA PRO A 39 14.62 20.19 6.83
C PRO A 39 13.75 19.09 6.18
N PHE A 40 12.51 18.95 6.68
CA PHE A 40 11.48 18.08 6.11
C PHE A 40 10.85 18.73 4.88
N ASN A 41 11.38 18.46 3.69
CA ASN A 41 10.77 18.93 2.45
C ASN A 41 10.29 17.77 1.55
N PHE A 42 9.27 18.05 0.75
CA PHE A 42 8.62 17.07 -0.12
C PHE A 42 9.59 16.46 -1.14
N VAL A 43 10.53 17.24 -1.66
CA VAL A 43 11.52 16.80 -2.66
C VAL A 43 12.50 15.78 -2.05
N SER A 44 12.98 16.01 -0.84
CA SER A 44 13.82 15.08 -0.08
C SER A 44 13.05 13.80 0.25
N GLY A 45 11.76 13.91 0.59
CA GLY A 45 10.87 12.75 0.76
C GLY A 45 10.78 11.91 -0.51
N LEU A 46 10.54 12.52 -1.68
CA LEU A 46 10.51 11.81 -2.95
C LEU A 46 11.85 11.16 -3.31
N LYS A 47 12.97 11.87 -3.08
CA LYS A 47 14.31 11.30 -3.27
C LYS A 47 14.53 10.10 -2.37
N TRP A 48 14.13 10.17 -1.10
CA TRP A 48 14.21 9.05 -0.18
C TRP A 48 13.40 7.84 -0.68
N ILE A 49 12.16 8.05 -1.12
CA ILE A 49 11.31 6.98 -1.68
C ILE A 49 12.00 6.30 -2.87
N ALA A 50 12.61 7.09 -3.76
CA ALA A 50 13.31 6.58 -4.93
C ALA A 50 14.57 5.76 -4.58
N HIS A 51 15.28 6.10 -3.49
CA HIS A 51 16.50 5.40 -3.06
C HIS A 51 16.24 4.30 -2.02
N HIS A 52 15.02 4.19 -1.51
CA HIS A 52 14.71 3.21 -0.48
C HIS A 52 14.79 1.78 -1.03
N PRO A 53 15.38 0.80 -0.33
CA PRO A 53 15.68 -0.53 -0.87
C PRO A 53 14.44 -1.37 -1.24
N VAL A 54 13.32 -1.10 -0.59
CA VAL A 54 12.07 -1.86 -0.72
C VAL A 54 11.05 -1.11 -1.59
N PHE A 55 11.08 0.22 -1.57
CA PHE A 55 9.94 1.04 -1.97
C PHE A 55 9.68 1.10 -3.48
N PRO A 56 10.71 1.33 -4.31
CA PRO A 56 10.59 1.30 -5.77
C PRO A 56 10.15 -0.06 -6.30
N LYS A 57 10.39 -1.14 -5.55
CA LYS A 57 9.92 -2.48 -5.91
C LYS A 57 8.44 -2.63 -5.57
N VAL A 58 8.05 -2.23 -4.37
CA VAL A 58 6.67 -2.41 -3.87
C VAL A 58 5.69 -1.45 -4.56
N ILE A 59 6.12 -0.24 -4.96
CA ILE A 59 5.27 0.74 -5.69
C ILE A 59 4.80 0.22 -7.05
N ILE A 60 5.50 -0.74 -7.66
CA ILE A 60 5.08 -1.39 -8.92
C ILE A 60 4.22 -2.62 -8.63
N VAL A 61 4.65 -3.45 -7.66
CA VAL A 61 4.00 -4.74 -7.37
C VAL A 61 2.58 -4.54 -6.83
N LEU A 62 2.36 -3.61 -5.90
CA LEU A 62 1.04 -3.43 -5.29
C LEU A 62 -0.03 -2.91 -6.26
N PRO A 63 0.23 -1.92 -7.13
CA PRO A 63 -0.74 -1.52 -8.15
C PRO A 63 -1.05 -2.63 -9.16
N VAL A 64 -0.07 -3.46 -9.53
CA VAL A 64 -0.30 -4.65 -10.36
C VAL A 64 -1.23 -5.63 -9.64
N ILE A 65 -0.99 -5.88 -8.34
CA ILE A 65 -1.87 -6.72 -7.52
C ILE A 65 -3.27 -6.09 -7.44
N GLY A 66 -3.40 -4.78 -7.18
CA GLY A 66 -4.67 -4.07 -7.15
C GLY A 66 -5.42 -4.15 -8.47
N PHE A 67 -4.69 -4.02 -9.58
CA PHE A 67 -5.24 -4.21 -10.91
C PHE A 67 -5.80 -5.62 -11.10
N LEU A 68 -5.03 -6.65 -10.75
CA LEU A 68 -5.47 -8.04 -10.87
C LEU A 68 -6.67 -8.32 -9.97
N PHE A 69 -6.66 -7.84 -8.72
CA PHE A 69 -7.79 -7.98 -7.81
C PHE A 69 -9.04 -7.24 -8.28
N GLY A 70 -8.93 -6.02 -8.80
CA GLY A 70 -10.09 -5.29 -9.32
C GLY A 70 -10.59 -5.85 -10.66
N ALA A 71 -9.67 -6.25 -11.55
CA ALA A 71 -10.02 -6.77 -12.87
C ALA A 71 -10.64 -8.17 -12.79
N PHE A 72 -10.12 -9.03 -11.91
CA PHE A 72 -10.56 -10.42 -11.75
C PHE A 72 -11.35 -10.67 -10.46
N GLY A 73 -11.58 -9.65 -9.63
CA GLY A 73 -12.31 -9.78 -8.37
C GLY A 73 -13.71 -10.35 -8.54
N GLY A 74 -14.40 -10.01 -9.64
CA GLY A 74 -15.70 -10.60 -9.98
C GLY A 74 -15.65 -12.12 -10.25
N LEU A 75 -14.53 -12.65 -10.75
CA LEU A 75 -14.32 -14.10 -10.89
C LEU A 75 -14.02 -14.77 -9.54
N ILE A 76 -13.28 -14.09 -8.66
CA ILE A 76 -13.00 -14.55 -7.31
C ILE A 76 -14.29 -14.58 -6.50
N GLU A 77 -15.10 -13.53 -6.57
CA GLU A 77 -16.39 -13.45 -5.88
C GLU A 77 -17.39 -14.46 -6.43
N ALA A 78 -17.37 -14.75 -7.73
CA ALA A 78 -18.18 -15.81 -8.32
C ALA A 78 -17.85 -17.19 -7.73
N LYS A 79 -16.55 -17.49 -7.52
CA LYS A 79 -16.05 -18.76 -6.97
C LYS A 79 -15.88 -18.78 -5.45
N ALA A 80 -16.09 -17.66 -4.76
CA ALA A 80 -15.95 -17.59 -3.32
C ALA A 80 -17.00 -18.47 -2.64
N PRO A 81 -16.61 -19.29 -1.63
CA PRO A 81 -17.53 -20.11 -0.88
C PRO A 81 -18.62 -19.25 -0.22
N SER A 82 -19.83 -19.77 -0.15
CA SER A 82 -21.05 -19.09 0.33
C SER A 82 -20.90 -18.42 1.70
N ALA A 83 -19.99 -18.90 2.55
CA ALA A 83 -19.63 -18.28 3.82
C ALA A 83 -19.03 -16.86 3.69
N LEU A 84 -18.25 -16.58 2.64
CA LEU A 84 -17.65 -15.25 2.40
C LEU A 84 -18.67 -14.29 1.77
N LYS A 85 -19.62 -14.82 0.98
CA LYS A 85 -20.73 -14.04 0.39
C LYS A 85 -21.69 -13.54 1.46
N ASN A 86 -21.97 -14.38 2.46
CA ASN A 86 -22.84 -14.06 3.60
C ASN A 86 -22.09 -13.41 4.77
N ALA A 87 -20.78 -13.16 4.65
CA ALA A 87 -20.05 -12.42 5.68
C ALA A 87 -20.68 -11.02 5.81
N THR A 88 -21.17 -10.72 7.01
CA THR A 88 -21.79 -9.44 7.37
C THR A 88 -20.86 -8.27 7.01
N ALA A 89 -21.44 -7.13 6.63
CA ALA A 89 -20.68 -5.91 6.28
C ALA A 89 -19.65 -5.51 7.36
N GLN A 90 -19.95 -5.82 8.62
CA GLN A 90 -19.08 -5.59 9.77
C GLN A 90 -17.81 -6.47 9.75
N THR A 91 -17.91 -7.73 9.32
CA THR A 91 -16.76 -8.65 9.17
C THR A 91 -15.89 -8.25 7.99
N LYS A 92 -16.51 -7.84 6.86
CA LYS A 92 -15.78 -7.28 5.71
C LYS A 92 -15.02 -6.01 6.08
N SER A 93 -15.64 -5.14 6.87
CA SER A 93 -15.00 -3.92 7.41
C SER A 93 -13.82 -4.24 8.35
N ARG A 94 -13.98 -5.18 9.30
CA ARG A 94 -12.89 -5.60 10.20
C ARG A 94 -11.69 -6.17 9.45
N ILE A 95 -11.93 -7.02 8.44
CA ILE A 95 -10.85 -7.60 7.63
C ILE A 95 -10.10 -6.49 6.88
N ALA A 96 -10.81 -5.52 6.31
CA ALA A 96 -10.19 -4.38 5.64
C ALA A 96 -9.29 -3.56 6.60
N TRP A 97 -9.77 -3.28 7.81
CA TRP A 97 -8.98 -2.57 8.83
C TRP A 97 -7.76 -3.36 9.29
N ILE A 98 -7.88 -4.68 9.48
CA ILE A 98 -6.73 -5.55 9.79
C ILE A 98 -5.69 -5.49 8.67
N PHE A 99 -6.14 -5.51 7.41
CA PHE A 99 -5.26 -5.43 6.26
C PHE A 99 -4.54 -4.07 6.19
N ILE A 100 -5.26 -2.97 6.47
CA ILE A 100 -4.70 -1.62 6.57
C ILE A 100 -3.64 -1.55 7.68
N ILE A 101 -3.94 -2.09 8.87
CA ILE A 101 -3.00 -2.10 10.01
C ILE A 101 -1.76 -2.93 9.68
N LEU A 102 -1.91 -4.09 9.06
CA LEU A 102 -0.78 -4.93 8.62
C LEU A 102 0.08 -4.21 7.58
N LEU A 103 -0.55 -3.48 6.64
CA LEU A 103 0.16 -2.64 5.68
C LEU A 103 0.97 -1.56 6.38
N ILE A 104 0.35 -0.80 7.30
CA ILE A 104 1.04 0.22 8.09
C ILE A 104 2.18 -0.40 8.90
N ALA A 105 1.96 -1.54 9.56
CA ALA A 105 2.96 -2.21 10.39
C ALA A 105 4.15 -2.72 9.58
N ALA A 106 3.91 -3.39 8.45
CA ALA A 106 4.96 -3.82 7.53
C ALA A 106 5.79 -2.62 7.07
N PHE A 107 5.14 -1.48 6.90
CA PHE A 107 5.77 -0.26 6.47
C PHE A 107 6.62 0.43 7.52
N VAL A 108 6.14 0.48 8.76
CA VAL A 108 6.90 0.98 9.91
C VAL A 108 8.14 0.08 10.09
N LEU A 109 7.97 -1.24 10.07
CA LEU A 109 9.04 -2.20 10.28
C LEU A 109 10.09 -2.20 9.16
N LEU A 110 9.67 -2.06 7.89
CA LEU A 110 10.59 -2.11 6.75
C LEU A 110 11.08 -0.72 6.31
N GLY A 111 10.32 0.32 6.58
CA GLY A 111 10.60 1.70 6.17
C GLY A 111 11.53 2.43 7.14
N LEU A 112 11.28 2.38 8.45
CA LEU A 112 12.07 3.12 9.45
C LEU A 112 13.57 2.76 9.45
N PRO A 113 13.98 1.48 9.41
CA PRO A 113 15.40 1.14 9.35
C PRO A 113 16.08 1.65 8.08
N GLY A 114 15.35 1.64 6.95
CA GLY A 114 15.84 2.14 5.66
C GLY A 114 16.00 3.66 5.64
N VAL A 115 15.18 4.41 6.39
CA VAL A 115 15.35 5.87 6.56
C VAL A 115 16.67 6.21 7.24
N VAL A 116 17.03 5.50 8.31
CA VAL A 116 18.28 5.77 9.04
C VAL A 116 19.50 5.55 8.15
N TYR A 117 19.48 4.51 7.32
CA TYR A 117 20.60 4.20 6.42
C TYR A 117 20.78 5.27 5.34
N VAL A 118 19.68 5.74 4.75
CA VAL A 118 19.71 6.74 3.65
C VAL A 118 19.93 8.17 4.17
N LEU A 119 19.48 8.50 5.38
CA LEU A 119 19.74 9.83 5.98
C LEU A 119 21.14 9.96 6.58
N ARG A 120 21.85 8.85 6.82
CA ARG A 120 23.25 8.85 7.27
C ARG A 120 24.27 8.87 6.13
N SER A 121 23.89 8.48 4.92
CA SER A 121 24.74 8.46 3.72
C SER A 121 24.70 9.78 2.96
#